data_AF-A0A523BG10-F1
#
_entry.id   AF-A0A523BG10-F1
#
_cell.length_a   1.000
_cell.length_b   1.000
_cell.length_c   1.000
_cell.angle_alpha   90.00
_cell.angle_beta   90.00
_cell.angle_gamma   90.00
#
_symmetry.space_group_name_H-M   'P 1'
#
loop_
_entity.id
_entity.type
_entity.pdbx_description
1 polymer ?
#
loop_
_entity_poly.entity_id
_entity_poly.type
_entity_poly.pdbx_seq_one_letter_code
_entity_poly.pdbx_strand_id
1 'polypeptide(L)'
;MERLKPSGIVPKKLSEEKVLDSWSVLIENGQGKGNDVYNDFLKFLEESKVPEVSAGLVKVVPGWLKGLFGKEREYLMVTTERLKDYKIYVCARDYGKYLDVQWYLTCEPGFFSKVFKMGAAIYTAGLSTLILSFDLFDQQDLIAFATSVHHSLLKAVEKLMLSLNQDPSKMNRKSRGFLGVS
;
A
#
# COMPACT_ATOMS: atom_id res chain seq x y z
N MET A 1 -11.64 11.72 -10.42
CA MET A 1 -10.62 10.80 -10.98
C MET A 1 -11.05 10.28 -12.36
N GLU A 2 -10.14 10.27 -13.35
CA GLU A 2 -10.34 9.46 -14.58
C GLU A 2 -10.51 7.97 -14.20
N ARG A 3 -11.36 7.23 -14.94
CA ARG A 3 -11.54 5.78 -14.75
C ARG A 3 -10.18 5.07 -14.69
N LEU A 4 -10.01 4.14 -13.74
CA LEU A 4 -8.81 3.31 -13.56
C LEU A 4 -8.35 2.74 -14.90
N LYS A 5 -7.29 3.32 -15.49
CA LYS A 5 -6.60 2.76 -16.66
C LYS A 5 -5.53 1.81 -16.13
N PRO A 6 -5.45 0.55 -16.60
CA PRO A 6 -4.37 -0.36 -16.25
C PRO A 6 -3.03 0.28 -16.62
N SER A 7 -2.11 0.43 -15.66
CA SER A 7 -0.79 1.00 -15.95
C SER A 7 0.15 -0.09 -16.47
N GLY A 8 0.26 -0.25 -17.79
CA GLY A 8 1.32 -1.03 -18.47
C GLY A 8 1.30 -2.56 -18.28
N ILE A 9 1.84 -3.27 -19.27
CA ILE A 9 1.81 -4.74 -19.40
C ILE A 9 2.81 -5.44 -18.46
N VAL A 10 3.74 -4.69 -17.83
CA VAL A 10 4.84 -5.26 -17.04
C VAL A 10 4.46 -5.38 -15.56
N PRO A 11 4.45 -6.60 -14.98
CA PRO A 11 4.12 -6.79 -13.56
C PRO A 11 5.17 -6.16 -12.63
N LYS A 12 4.70 -5.52 -11.55
CA LYS A 12 5.53 -4.94 -10.50
C LYS A 12 6.00 -6.00 -9.50
N LYS A 13 7.24 -5.90 -9.03
CA LYS A 13 7.79 -6.82 -8.01
C LYS A 13 7.54 -6.27 -6.61
N LEU A 14 6.74 -6.97 -5.83
CA LEU A 14 6.55 -6.73 -4.39
C LEU A 14 7.22 -7.85 -3.60
N SER A 15 8.44 -7.61 -3.11
CA SER A 15 9.17 -8.54 -2.24
C SER A 15 9.20 -8.03 -0.81
N GLU A 16 9.21 -8.95 0.16
CA GLU A 16 9.22 -8.62 1.60
C GLU A 16 10.33 -7.64 1.97
N GLU A 17 11.52 -7.78 1.37
CA GLU A 17 12.68 -6.91 1.57
C GLU A 17 12.43 -5.43 1.28
N LYS A 18 11.37 -5.11 0.52
CA LYS A 18 11.01 -3.72 0.16
C LYS A 18 9.91 -3.14 1.03
N VAL A 19 9.25 -3.96 1.86
CA VAL A 19 8.10 -3.55 2.67
C VAL A 19 8.61 -2.81 3.90
N LEU A 20 8.27 -1.52 4.00
CA LEU A 20 8.60 -0.66 5.14
C LEU A 20 7.51 -0.69 6.21
N ASP A 21 6.26 -0.75 5.79
CA ASP A 21 5.09 -0.79 6.67
C ASP A 21 3.95 -1.56 5.99
N SER A 22 3.06 -2.10 6.81
CA SER A 22 1.96 -2.92 6.35
C SER A 22 0.78 -2.88 7.31
N TRP A 23 -0.41 -3.06 6.77
CA TRP A 23 -1.62 -3.26 7.57
C TRP A 23 -2.53 -4.26 6.86
N SER A 24 -3.30 -5.00 7.64
CA SER A 24 -4.24 -5.99 7.12
C SER A 24 -5.39 -6.23 8.08
N VAL A 25 -6.56 -6.52 7.52
CA VAL A 25 -7.76 -6.94 8.23
C VAL A 25 -8.47 -8.04 7.44
N LEU A 26 -9.11 -8.94 8.18
CA LEU A 26 -9.96 -9.98 7.61
C LEU A 26 -11.41 -9.69 7.98
N ILE A 27 -12.26 -9.47 6.98
CA ILE A 27 -13.67 -9.11 7.16
C ILE A 27 -14.51 -10.38 6.93
N GLU A 28 -15.27 -10.79 7.93
CA GLU A 28 -16.14 -11.97 7.82
C GLU A 28 -17.32 -11.69 6.86
N ASN A 29 -17.73 -12.68 6.07
CA ASN A 29 -18.81 -12.57 5.10
C ASN A 29 -18.64 -11.44 4.06
N GLY A 30 -17.41 -10.97 3.85
CA GLY A 30 -17.08 -9.89 2.92
C GLY A 30 -16.77 -10.35 1.49
N GLN A 31 -16.79 -11.66 1.21
CA GLN A 31 -16.44 -12.19 -0.11
C GLN A 31 -17.24 -11.54 -1.25
N GLY A 32 -16.61 -11.27 -2.38
CA GLY A 32 -17.20 -10.58 -3.53
C GLY A 32 -17.30 -9.07 -3.37
N LYS A 33 -16.86 -8.49 -2.24
CA LYS A 33 -16.94 -7.05 -1.96
C LYS A 33 -15.65 -6.28 -2.23
N GLY A 34 -14.64 -6.90 -2.84
CA GLY A 34 -13.35 -6.25 -3.13
C GLY A 34 -13.48 -4.96 -3.96
N ASN A 35 -14.32 -4.98 -5.00
CA ASN A 35 -14.57 -3.78 -5.82
C ASN A 35 -15.30 -2.68 -5.05
N ASP A 36 -16.21 -3.02 -4.13
CA ASP A 36 -16.90 -2.05 -3.28
C ASP A 36 -15.87 -1.33 -2.40
N VAL A 37 -14.92 -2.07 -1.81
CA VAL A 37 -13.80 -1.50 -1.03
C VAL A 37 -12.94 -0.58 -1.89
N TYR A 38 -12.55 -0.98 -3.10
CA TYR A 38 -11.73 -0.13 -3.97
C TYR A 38 -12.46 1.15 -4.39
N ASN A 39 -13.74 1.07 -4.74
CA ASN A 39 -14.52 2.24 -5.14
C ASN A 39 -14.66 3.24 -3.98
N ASP A 40 -14.99 2.75 -2.78
CA ASP A 40 -15.08 3.60 -1.60
C ASP A 40 -13.72 4.14 -1.18
N PHE A 41 -12.67 3.33 -1.24
CA PHE A 41 -11.29 3.76 -0.97
C PHE A 41 -10.87 4.91 -1.88
N LEU A 42 -11.05 4.76 -3.20
CA LEU A 42 -10.70 5.79 -4.17
C LEU A 42 -11.50 7.07 -3.96
N LYS A 43 -12.80 6.94 -3.66
CA LYS A 43 -13.65 8.07 -3.32
C LYS A 43 -13.11 8.81 -2.09
N PHE A 44 -12.82 8.11 -1.00
CA PHE A 44 -12.30 8.74 0.22
C PHE A 44 -10.90 9.33 0.04
N LEU A 45 -10.07 8.70 -0.79
CA LEU A 45 -8.76 9.23 -1.17
C LEU A 45 -8.90 10.53 -1.98
N GLU A 46 -9.83 10.60 -2.92
CA GLU A 46 -10.11 11.83 -3.68
C GLU A 46 -10.68 12.94 -2.78
N GLU A 47 -11.60 12.60 -1.86
CA GLU A 47 -12.16 13.53 -0.88
C GLU A 47 -11.13 14.08 0.11
N SER A 48 -10.02 13.36 0.34
CA SER A 48 -8.92 13.80 1.21
C SER A 48 -8.15 15.01 0.66
N LYS A 49 -8.26 15.29 -0.65
CA LYS A 49 -7.57 16.40 -1.34
C LYS A 49 -6.06 16.44 -1.10
N VAL A 50 -5.43 15.30 -0.85
CA VAL A 50 -3.97 15.22 -0.74
C VAL A 50 -3.37 15.58 -2.11
N PRO A 51 -2.43 16.53 -2.18
CA PRO A 51 -1.87 16.99 -3.45
C PRO A 51 -1.09 15.87 -4.14
N GLU A 52 -1.14 15.88 -5.48
CA GLU A 52 -0.27 15.05 -6.34
C GLU A 52 -0.37 13.53 -6.11
N VAL A 53 -1.45 13.05 -5.48
CA VAL A 53 -1.72 11.63 -5.29
C VAL A 53 -2.41 11.04 -6.51
N SER A 54 -1.90 9.90 -6.97
CA SER A 54 -2.51 9.12 -8.04
C SER A 54 -2.65 7.65 -7.64
N ALA A 55 -3.68 6.99 -8.18
CA ALA A 55 -3.94 5.58 -7.93
C ALA A 55 -4.25 4.84 -9.24
N GLY A 56 -3.73 3.64 -9.41
CA GLY A 56 -3.94 2.83 -10.60
C GLY A 56 -3.84 1.33 -10.33
N LEU A 57 -4.55 0.53 -11.13
CA LEU A 57 -4.47 -0.93 -11.06
C LEU A 57 -3.16 -1.42 -11.69
N VAL A 58 -2.49 -2.31 -10.97
CA VAL A 58 -1.24 -2.95 -11.37
C VAL A 58 -1.28 -4.44 -11.09
N LYS A 59 -0.61 -5.21 -11.95
CA LYS A 59 -0.28 -6.61 -11.66
C LYS A 59 0.99 -6.66 -10.80
N VAL A 60 0.96 -7.47 -9.76
CA VAL A 60 2.04 -7.63 -8.80
C VAL A 60 2.48 -9.10 -8.71
N VAL A 61 3.79 -9.31 -8.68
CA VAL A 61 4.43 -10.63 -8.49
C VAL A 61 5.41 -10.59 -7.30
N PRO A 62 5.57 -11.70 -6.55
CA PRO A 62 6.48 -11.75 -5.41
C PRO A 62 7.98 -11.76 -5.83
N GLY A 63 8.30 -12.14 -7.08
CA GLY A 63 9.67 -12.11 -7.60
C GLY A 63 9.77 -12.65 -9.03
N TRP A 64 10.68 -12.07 -9.83
CA TRP A 64 10.89 -12.44 -11.24
C TRP A 64 11.42 -13.86 -11.42
N LEU A 65 12.26 -14.36 -10.50
CA LEU A 65 12.78 -15.74 -10.51
C LEU A 65 11.72 -16.81 -10.19
N LYS A 66 10.59 -16.42 -9.58
CA LYS A 66 9.43 -17.30 -9.41
C LYS A 66 8.48 -17.26 -10.63
N GLY A 67 8.85 -16.50 -11.66
CA GLY A 67 7.97 -16.01 -12.74
C GLY A 67 7.63 -16.96 -13.87
N LEU A 68 8.15 -18.19 -13.90
CA LEU A 68 7.64 -19.20 -14.84
C LEU A 68 6.35 -19.89 -14.33
N PHE A 69 6.02 -19.77 -13.04
CA PHE A 69 4.83 -20.37 -12.40
C PHE A 69 4.29 -19.56 -11.19
N GLY A 70 4.61 -18.28 -11.11
CA GLY A 70 4.35 -17.45 -9.92
C GLY A 70 2.89 -16.99 -9.82
N LYS A 71 2.37 -16.88 -8.59
CA LYS A 71 1.05 -16.28 -8.34
C LYS A 71 1.10 -14.79 -8.64
N GLU A 72 0.35 -14.34 -9.65
CA GLU A 72 0.09 -12.92 -9.92
C GLU A 72 -1.12 -12.44 -9.11
N ARG A 73 -1.12 -11.16 -8.75
CA ARG A 73 -2.26 -10.50 -8.08
C ARG A 73 -2.46 -9.09 -8.58
N GLU A 74 -3.71 -8.65 -8.62
CA GLU A 74 -4.05 -7.26 -8.87
C GLU A 74 -4.01 -6.47 -7.57
N TYR A 75 -3.31 -5.35 -7.61
CA TYR A 75 -3.26 -4.37 -6.54
C TYR A 75 -3.65 -3.01 -7.11
N LEU A 76 -4.18 -2.17 -6.24
CA LEU A 76 -4.28 -0.75 -6.49
C LEU A 76 -3.01 -0.08 -5.93
N MET A 77 -2.18 0.45 -6.81
CA MET A 77 -0.95 1.16 -6.46
C MET A 77 -1.24 2.64 -6.34
N VAL A 78 -0.92 3.19 -5.16
CA VAL A 78 -1.02 4.61 -4.85
C VAL A 78 0.38 5.21 -4.84
N THR A 79 0.54 6.36 -5.48
CA THR A 79 1.81 7.09 -5.60
C THR A 79 1.59 8.58 -5.38
N THR A 80 2.66 9.31 -5.06
CA THR A 80 2.67 10.78 -5.04
C THR A 80 3.91 11.31 -5.76
N GLU A 81 3.78 12.46 -6.45
CA GLU A 81 4.90 13.06 -7.18
C GLU A 81 6.06 13.48 -6.27
N ARG A 82 5.78 13.78 -4.99
CA ARG A 82 6.77 14.17 -3.97
C ARG A 82 7.68 13.03 -3.55
N LEU A 83 7.18 11.80 -3.57
CA LEU A 83 7.85 10.61 -3.03
C LEU A 83 7.89 9.50 -4.08
N LYS A 84 8.56 9.74 -5.21
CA LYS A 84 8.54 8.86 -6.39
C LYS A 84 9.02 7.43 -6.14
N ASP A 85 9.92 7.27 -5.17
CA ASP A 85 10.46 5.96 -4.78
C ASP A 85 9.51 5.22 -3.83
N TYR A 86 8.49 5.88 -3.28
CA TYR A 86 7.54 5.31 -2.33
C TYR A 86 6.20 4.99 -2.98
N LYS A 87 5.71 3.79 -2.70
CA LYS A 87 4.47 3.27 -3.27
C LYS A 87 3.69 2.53 -2.21
N ILE A 88 2.38 2.74 -2.19
CA ILE A 88 1.47 1.95 -1.36
C ILE A 88 0.64 1.03 -2.25
N TYR A 89 0.78 -0.26 -2.02
CA TYR A 89 0.03 -1.29 -2.73
C TYR A 89 -1.15 -1.75 -1.87
N VAL A 90 -2.37 -1.43 -2.30
CA VAL A 90 -3.62 -1.83 -1.64
C VAL A 90 -4.22 -3.05 -2.33
N CYS A 91 -4.67 -4.04 -1.57
CA CYS A 91 -5.36 -5.23 -2.07
C CYS A 91 -6.60 -5.53 -1.24
N ALA A 92 -7.69 -5.86 -1.91
CA ALA A 92 -8.89 -6.45 -1.35
C ALA A 92 -9.20 -7.73 -2.15
N ARG A 93 -9.16 -8.89 -1.49
CA ARG A 93 -9.32 -10.19 -2.15
C ARG A 93 -10.13 -11.16 -1.33
N ASP A 94 -10.83 -12.04 -2.00
CA ASP A 94 -11.57 -13.11 -1.34
C ASP A 94 -10.61 -14.13 -0.72
N TYR A 95 -10.96 -14.59 0.47
CA TYR A 95 -10.29 -15.66 1.20
C TYR A 95 -11.34 -16.56 1.86
N GLY A 96 -11.95 -17.45 1.08
CA GLY A 96 -13.10 -18.24 1.53
C GLY A 96 -14.32 -17.34 1.73
N LYS A 97 -14.96 -17.43 2.91
CA LYS A 97 -16.06 -16.52 3.31
C LYS A 97 -15.57 -15.15 3.79
N TYR A 98 -14.28 -14.88 3.73
CA TYR A 98 -13.70 -13.64 4.21
C TYR A 98 -13.26 -12.75 3.06
N LEU A 99 -13.21 -11.45 3.30
CA LEU A 99 -12.46 -10.50 2.49
C LEU A 99 -11.18 -10.11 3.22
N ASP A 100 -10.04 -10.42 2.62
CA ASP A 100 -8.72 -10.01 3.08
C ASP A 100 -8.39 -8.65 2.46
N VAL A 101 -8.31 -7.61 3.30
CA VAL A 101 -7.98 -6.25 2.90
C VAL A 101 -6.65 -5.85 3.53
N GLN A 102 -5.71 -5.39 2.71
CA GLN A 102 -4.34 -5.15 3.14
C GLN A 102 -3.68 -4.04 2.34
N TRP A 103 -2.70 -3.36 2.93
CA TRP A 103 -1.79 -2.49 2.20
C TRP A 103 -0.33 -2.71 2.59
N TYR A 104 0.58 -2.40 1.66
CA TYR A 104 2.02 -2.42 1.86
C TYR A 104 2.66 -1.12 1.39
N LEU A 105 3.38 -0.43 2.27
CA LEU A 105 4.26 0.67 1.90
C LEU A 105 5.62 0.09 1.51
N THR A 106 6.10 0.51 0.35
CA THR A 106 7.39 0.05 -0.18
C THR A 106 8.28 1.22 -0.58
N CYS A 107 9.58 0.96 -0.59
CA CYS A 107 10.58 1.80 -1.26
C CYS A 107 11.17 1.02 -2.45
N GLU A 108 11.00 1.55 -3.66
CA GLU A 108 11.56 0.99 -4.89
C GLU A 108 12.70 1.88 -5.42
N PRO A 109 13.88 1.31 -5.72
CA PRO A 109 15.01 2.09 -6.21
C PRO A 109 14.70 2.60 -7.63
N GLY A 110 14.52 3.91 -7.76
CA GLY A 110 14.25 4.57 -9.05
C GLY A 110 14.92 5.94 -9.22
N PHE A 111 14.95 6.78 -8.18
CA PHE A 111 15.39 8.18 -8.34
C PHE A 111 16.49 8.63 -7.36
N PHE A 112 16.62 8.08 -6.15
CA PHE A 112 17.74 8.40 -5.24
C PHE A 112 19.00 7.53 -5.45
N SER A 113 19.48 7.47 -6.70
CA SER A 113 20.65 6.65 -7.10
C SER A 113 21.99 7.03 -6.43
N LYS A 114 22.05 8.14 -5.67
CA LYS A 114 23.23 8.54 -4.89
C LYS A 114 23.30 7.94 -3.48
N VAL A 115 22.18 7.67 -2.82
CA VAL A 115 22.16 7.12 -1.46
C VAL A 115 22.45 5.62 -1.47
N PHE A 116 22.00 4.92 -2.52
CA PHE A 116 22.20 3.48 -2.66
C PHE A 116 23.63 3.07 -3.04
N LYS A 117 24.52 4.00 -3.42
CA LYS A 117 25.96 3.71 -3.58
C LYS A 117 26.66 3.40 -2.25
N MET A 118 26.01 3.67 -1.11
CA MET A 118 26.41 3.15 0.20
C MET A 118 25.73 1.81 0.55
N GLY A 119 24.92 1.26 -0.37
CA GLY A 119 24.02 0.12 -0.17
C GLY A 119 24.67 -1.25 -0.09
N ALA A 120 25.95 -1.37 -0.48
CA ALA A 120 26.73 -2.57 -0.21
C ALA A 120 27.00 -2.77 1.31
N ALA A 121 26.82 -1.73 2.14
CA ALA A 121 26.89 -1.82 3.60
C ALA A 121 25.51 -2.01 4.28
N ILE A 122 24.40 -1.88 3.54
CA ILE A 122 23.02 -1.98 4.06
C ILE A 122 22.62 -3.43 4.35
N TYR A 123 23.26 -4.42 3.72
CA TYR A 123 23.00 -5.83 4.01
C TYR A 123 23.36 -6.23 5.46
N THR A 124 24.15 -5.42 6.17
CA THR A 124 24.60 -5.68 7.55
C THR A 124 24.03 -4.73 8.61
N ALA A 125 23.42 -3.60 8.23
CA ALA A 125 22.91 -2.61 9.17
C ALA A 125 21.44 -2.32 8.82
N GLY A 126 20.53 -2.75 9.71
CA GLY A 126 19.08 -2.80 9.47
C GLY A 126 18.40 -1.50 9.03
N LEU A 127 17.07 -1.51 9.12
CA LEU A 127 16.12 -0.48 8.67
C LEU A 127 16.51 0.99 9.00
N SER A 128 17.40 1.19 9.97
CA SER A 128 18.02 2.46 10.36
C SER A 128 18.83 3.17 9.27
N THR A 129 19.36 2.49 8.26
CA THR A 129 20.17 3.14 7.20
C THR A 129 19.37 3.74 6.05
N LEU A 130 18.13 3.27 5.80
CA LEU A 130 17.20 3.94 4.86
C LEU A 130 16.75 5.31 5.38
N ILE A 131 16.65 5.44 6.70
CA ILE A 131 16.30 6.69 7.41
C ILE A 131 17.39 7.76 7.25
N LEU A 132 18.65 7.37 7.02
CA LEU A 132 19.79 8.30 6.94
C LEU A 132 19.78 9.23 5.71
N SER A 133 18.80 9.10 4.81
CA SER A 133 18.67 9.97 3.63
C SER A 133 17.45 10.89 3.63
N PHE A 134 16.58 10.77 4.63
CA PHE A 134 15.41 11.62 4.77
C PHE A 134 15.81 12.93 5.44
N ASP A 135 15.46 14.06 4.81
CA ASP A 135 15.29 15.28 5.59
C ASP A 135 13.96 15.23 6.37
N LEU A 136 13.79 16.18 7.29
CA LEU A 136 12.61 16.23 8.15
C LEU A 136 11.30 16.40 7.34
N PHE A 137 11.35 17.09 6.20
CA PHE A 137 10.17 17.35 5.36
C PHE A 137 9.78 16.13 4.56
N ASP A 138 10.75 15.40 4.00
CA ASP A 138 10.50 14.14 3.32
C ASP A 138 9.88 13.11 4.30
N GLN A 139 10.32 13.11 5.57
CA GLN A 139 9.73 12.26 6.60
C GLN A 139 8.29 12.67 6.94
N GLN A 140 8.03 13.97 7.05
CA GLN A 140 6.67 14.50 7.27
C GLN A 140 5.74 14.13 6.11
N ASP A 141 6.19 14.31 4.88
CA ASP A 141 5.43 13.99 3.68
C ASP A 141 5.18 12.48 3.57
N LEU A 142 6.15 11.63 3.92
CA LEU A 142 5.95 10.17 3.92
C LEU A 142 4.90 9.74 4.95
N ILE A 143 4.97 10.28 6.16
CA ILE A 143 4.00 10.00 7.23
C ILE A 143 2.61 10.47 6.79
N ALA A 144 2.49 11.70 6.29
CA ALA A 144 1.23 12.26 5.83
C ALA A 144 0.63 11.44 4.68
N PHE A 145 1.45 11.08 3.70
CA PHE A 145 1.06 10.22 2.58
C PHE A 145 0.53 8.87 3.05
N ALA A 146 1.31 8.13 3.86
CA ALA A 146 0.90 6.83 4.36
C ALA A 146 -0.35 6.89 5.23
N THR A 147 -0.45 7.90 6.09
CA THR A 147 -1.62 8.13 6.96
C THR A 147 -2.87 8.42 6.14
N SER A 148 -2.77 9.25 5.09
CA SER A 148 -3.92 9.59 4.25
C SER A 148 -4.48 8.38 3.50
N VAL A 149 -3.60 7.52 2.98
CA VAL A 149 -3.99 6.26 2.33
C VAL A 149 -4.60 5.31 3.35
N HIS A 150 -3.97 5.18 4.52
CA HIS A 150 -4.46 4.33 5.58
C HIS A 150 -5.85 4.73 6.07
N HIS A 151 -6.07 6.01 6.36
CA HIS A 151 -7.36 6.52 6.82
C HIS A 151 -8.45 6.39 5.75
N SER A 152 -8.11 6.61 4.48
CA SER A 152 -9.06 6.41 3.37
C SER A 152 -9.47 4.94 3.25
N LEU A 153 -8.53 4.00 3.43
CA LEU A 153 -8.84 2.57 3.39
C LEU A 153 -9.62 2.12 4.62
N LEU A 154 -9.27 2.62 5.81
CA LEU A 154 -10.04 2.36 7.04
C LEU A 154 -11.49 2.79 6.86
N LYS A 155 -11.76 3.99 6.35
CA LYS A 155 -13.14 4.46 6.09
C LYS A 155 -13.91 3.52 5.13
N ALA A 156 -13.25 3.02 4.08
CA ALA A 156 -13.85 2.07 3.15
C ALA A 156 -14.18 0.73 3.83
N VAL A 157 -13.26 0.21 4.63
CA VAL A 157 -13.45 -1.02 5.40
C VAL A 157 -14.54 -0.85 6.45
N GLU A 158 -14.53 0.23 7.23
CA GLU A 158 -15.53 0.50 8.26
C GLU A 158 -16.94 0.58 7.66
N LYS A 159 -17.08 1.26 6.52
CA LYS A 159 -18.34 1.31 5.77
C LYS A 159 -18.82 -0.08 5.35
N LEU A 160 -17.92 -0.93 4.83
CA LEU A 160 -18.25 -2.31 4.48
C LEU A 160 -18.67 -3.12 5.73
N MET A 161 -17.89 -3.05 6.81
CA MET A 161 -18.20 -3.75 8.06
C MET A 161 -19.58 -3.37 8.61
N LEU A 162 -19.92 -2.08 8.62
CA LEU A 162 -21.24 -1.61 9.03
C LEU A 162 -22.35 -2.19 8.14
N SER A 163 -22.15 -2.26 6.82
CA SER A 163 -23.12 -2.86 5.90
C SER A 163 -23.33 -4.37 6.12
N LEU A 164 -22.36 -5.03 6.75
CA LEU A 164 -22.41 -6.45 7.11
C LEU A 164 -22.82 -6.68 8.58
N ASN A 165 -23.33 -5.65 9.27
CA ASN A 165 -23.68 -5.67 10.70
C ASN A 165 -22.53 -6.09 11.62
N GLN A 166 -21.29 -5.76 11.24
CA GLN A 166 -20.10 -5.98 12.07
C GLN A 166 -19.72 -4.70 12.82
N ASP A 167 -19.07 -4.87 13.96
CA ASP A 167 -18.58 -3.78 14.80
C ASP A 167 -17.15 -3.36 14.39
N PRO A 168 -16.96 -2.20 13.74
CA PRO A 168 -15.64 -1.77 13.30
C PRO A 168 -14.73 -1.34 14.44
N SER A 169 -15.25 -1.10 15.66
CA SER A 169 -14.41 -0.69 16.80
C SER A 169 -13.40 -1.78 17.19
N LYS A 170 -13.72 -3.04 16.92
CA LYS A 170 -12.87 -4.22 17.21
C LYS A 170 -11.75 -4.46 16.20
N MET A 171 -11.73 -3.73 15.09
CA MET A 171 -10.69 -3.83 14.08
C MET A 171 -9.36 -3.26 14.62
N ASN A 172 -8.27 -4.02 14.45
CA ASN A 172 -6.94 -3.47 14.71
C ASN A 172 -6.61 -2.43 13.63
N ARG A 173 -6.53 -1.15 14.03
CA ARG A 173 -6.21 -0.03 13.14
C ARG A 173 -4.71 0.18 12.95
N LYS A 174 -3.88 -0.27 13.90
CA LYS A 174 -2.46 0.06 13.90
C LYS A 174 -1.70 -0.75 12.84
N SER A 175 -0.91 -0.07 12.02
CA SER A 175 0.01 -0.70 11.07
C SER A 175 1.21 -1.37 11.77
N ARG A 176 1.86 -2.27 11.06
CA ARG A 176 3.07 -2.98 11.49
C ARG A 176 4.22 -2.60 10.57
N GLY A 177 5.21 -1.91 11.14
CA GLY A 177 6.44 -1.55 10.45
C GLY A 177 6.99 -0.24 10.97
N PHE A 178 7.63 0.49 10.06
CA PHE A 178 8.42 1.68 10.37
C PHE A 178 7.60 2.86 10.91
N LEU A 179 6.43 3.14 10.34
CA LEU A 179 5.64 4.33 10.67
C LEU A 179 4.66 4.05 11.81
N GLY A 180 4.10 2.85 11.86
CA GLY A 180 3.15 2.45 12.91
C GLY A 180 1.89 3.32 12.94
N VAL A 181 1.41 3.73 11.76
CA VAL A 181 0.23 4.60 11.59
C VAL A 181 -1.03 3.97 12.20
N SER A 182 -1.95 4.81 12.66
CA SER A 182 -3.21 4.43 13.32
C SER A 182 -4.39 5.30 12.91
#